data_AF-A0A4R3K6M3-F1
#
_entry.id   AF-A0A4R3K6M3-F1
#
_cell.length_a   1.000
_cell.length_b   1.000
_cell.length_c   1.000
_cell.angle_alpha   90.00
_cell.angle_beta   90.00
_cell.angle_gamma   90.00
#
_symmetry.space_group_name_H-M   'P 1'
#
loop_
_entity.id
_entity.type
_entity.pdbx_description
1 polymer ?
#
loop_
_entity_poly.entity_id
_entity_poly.type
_entity_poly.pdbx_seq_one_letter_code
_entity_poly.pdbx_strand_id
1 'polypeptide(L)'
;MTNTDIETMVQKEAERLGVNSPEFMERHKEIMELAAEIEKNNRPKKQVYTAKDLQGLLEVSESKAYQYIRQMNEELSKKGYITVRGKVPVAYVQERFFGVKAGVD
;
A
#
# COMPACT_ATOMS: atom_id res chain seq x y z
N MET A 1 9.13 -26.78 35.38
CA MET A 1 9.88 -26.42 34.17
C MET A 1 9.95 -24.90 34.13
N THR A 2 11.15 -24.36 34.18
CA THR A 2 11.43 -22.92 34.24
C THR A 2 11.51 -22.33 32.82
N ASN A 3 11.42 -21.01 32.66
CA ASN A 3 11.60 -20.36 31.35
C ASN A 3 12.97 -20.70 30.72
N THR A 4 14.00 -20.83 31.56
CA THR A 4 15.36 -21.21 31.12
C THR A 4 15.41 -22.64 30.58
N ASP A 5 14.65 -23.57 31.17
CA ASP A 5 14.53 -24.93 30.64
C ASP A 5 13.88 -24.93 29.26
N ILE A 6 12.84 -24.10 29.06
CA ILE A 6 12.13 -23.97 27.79
C ILE A 6 13.05 -23.38 26.71
N GLU A 7 13.78 -22.30 27.01
CA GLU A 7 14.75 -21.71 26.08
C GLU A 7 15.83 -22.71 25.65
N THR A 8 16.32 -23.51 26.60
CA THR A 8 17.32 -24.54 26.32
C THR A 8 16.76 -25.64 25.41
N MET A 9 15.51 -26.05 25.60
CA MET A 9 14.84 -27.02 24.73
C MET A 9 14.62 -26.46 23.32
N VAL A 10 14.21 -25.19 23.21
CA VAL A 10 14.04 -24.49 21.93
C VAL A 10 15.37 -24.39 21.18
N GLN A 11 16.46 -24.06 21.87
CA GLN A 11 17.78 -23.93 21.26
C GLN A 11 18.32 -25.27 20.73
N LYS A 12 18.20 -26.34 21.53
CA LYS A 12 18.59 -27.70 21.10
C LYS A 12 17.79 -28.16 19.89
N GLU A 13 16.50 -27.84 19.88
CA GLU A 13 15.63 -28.22 18.76
C GLU A 13 15.90 -27.36 17.53
N ALA A 14 16.27 -26.09 17.71
CA ALA A 14 16.72 -25.23 16.63
C ALA A 14 17.99 -25.77 15.97
N GLU A 15 18.97 -26.18 16.77
CA GLU A 15 20.20 -26.83 16.32
C GLU A 15 19.91 -28.17 15.61
N ARG A 16 19.04 -29.01 16.17
CA ARG A 16 18.64 -30.30 15.57
C ARG A 16 18.01 -30.12 14.18
N LEU A 17 17.16 -29.11 14.04
CA LEU A 17 16.45 -28.81 12.80
C LEU A 17 17.29 -27.97 11.83
N GLY A 18 18.47 -27.50 12.24
CA GLY A 18 19.31 -26.60 11.45
C GLY A 18 18.67 -25.24 11.17
N VAL A 19 17.59 -24.89 11.88
CA VAL A 19 16.98 -23.56 11.81
C VAL A 19 17.90 -22.57 12.51
N ASN A 20 17.96 -21.34 12.00
CA ASN A 20 18.93 -20.31 12.41
C ASN A 20 20.41 -20.62 12.09
N SER A 21 20.70 -21.67 11.31
CA SER A 21 22.03 -21.80 10.69
C SER A 21 22.30 -20.64 9.72
N PRO A 22 23.56 -20.26 9.45
CA PRO A 22 23.89 -19.21 8.49
C PRO A 22 23.23 -19.45 7.12
N GLU A 23 23.28 -20.69 6.63
CA GLU A 23 22.67 -21.09 5.36
C GLU A 23 21.13 -20.97 5.39
N PHE A 24 20.49 -21.35 6.51
CA PHE A 24 19.05 -21.17 6.67
C PHE A 24 18.67 -19.68 6.67
N MET A 25 19.43 -18.84 7.38
CA MET A 25 19.16 -17.40 7.48
C MET A 25 19.36 -16.69 6.14
N GLU A 26 20.36 -17.10 5.36
CA GLU A 26 20.61 -16.57 4.02
C GLU A 26 19.44 -16.88 3.07
N ARG A 27 19.01 -18.15 3.01
CA ARG A 27 17.82 -18.53 2.23
C ARG A 27 16.54 -17.87 2.72
N HIS A 28 16.37 -17.71 4.03
CA HIS A 28 15.23 -17.00 4.59
C HIS A 28 15.19 -15.55 4.11
N LYS A 29 16.35 -14.87 4.12
CA LYS A 29 16.47 -13.50 3.63
C LYS A 29 16.11 -13.42 2.14
N GLU A 30 16.63 -14.32 1.30
CA GLU A 30 16.29 -14.38 -0.13
C GLU A 30 14.79 -14.55 -0.37
N ILE A 31 14.14 -15.48 0.37
CA ILE A 31 12.70 -15.72 0.27
C ILE A 31 11.91 -14.47 0.66
N MET A 32 12.34 -13.76 1.71
CA MET A 32 11.69 -12.52 2.17
C MET A 32 11.85 -11.39 1.15
N GLU A 33 13.03 -11.24 0.55
CA GLU A 33 13.27 -10.28 -0.53
C GLU A 33 12.40 -10.58 -1.76
N LEU A 34 12.35 -11.85 -2.18
CA LEU A 34 11.50 -12.30 -3.28
C LEU A 34 10.01 -12.04 -2.99
N ALA A 35 9.55 -12.37 -1.77
CA ALA A 35 8.17 -12.14 -1.36
C ALA A 35 7.81 -10.65 -1.38
N ALA A 36 8.71 -9.79 -0.89
CA ALA A 36 8.52 -8.33 -0.92
C ALA A 36 8.43 -7.79 -2.35
N GLU A 37 9.23 -8.32 -3.27
CA GLU A 37 9.21 -7.91 -4.68
C GLU A 37 7.93 -8.37 -5.41
N ILE A 38 7.48 -9.59 -5.13
CA ILE A 38 6.17 -10.10 -5.60
C ILE A 38 5.04 -9.22 -5.08
N GLU A 39 5.05 -8.84 -3.81
CA GLU A 39 4.03 -7.97 -3.22
C GLU A 39 4.04 -6.58 -3.87
N LYS A 40 5.22 -5.99 -4.10
CA LYS A 40 5.36 -4.71 -4.80
C LYS A 40 4.76 -4.76 -6.22
N ASN A 41 5.05 -5.83 -6.96
CA ASN A 41 4.58 -6.01 -8.34
C ASN A 41 3.08 -6.35 -8.42
N ASN A 42 2.55 -7.06 -7.43
CA ASN A 42 1.13 -7.44 -7.37
C ASN A 42 0.25 -6.46 -6.60
N ARG A 43 0.80 -5.37 -6.06
CA ARG A 43 0.03 -4.39 -5.31
C ARG A 43 -1.09 -3.83 -6.20
N PRO A 44 -2.36 -3.96 -5.80
CA PRO A 44 -3.47 -3.53 -6.65
C PRO A 44 -3.36 -2.02 -6.90
N LYS A 45 -3.36 -1.65 -8.18
CA LYS A 45 -3.36 -0.24 -8.59
C LYS A 45 -4.53 0.47 -7.92
N LYS A 46 -4.25 1.61 -7.30
CA LYS A 46 -5.25 2.43 -6.62
C LYS A 46 -6.32 2.87 -7.61
N GLN A 47 -7.58 2.59 -7.32
CA GLN A 47 -8.71 2.90 -8.20
C GLN A 47 -9.39 4.24 -7.86
N VAL A 48 -9.23 4.70 -6.62
CA VAL A 48 -9.84 5.95 -6.12
C VAL A 48 -8.84 6.77 -5.34
N TYR A 49 -8.91 8.09 -5.49
CA TYR A 49 -8.19 9.05 -4.66
C TYR A 49 -9.07 9.57 -3.52
N THR A 50 -8.42 9.81 -2.38
CA THR A 50 -8.96 10.51 -1.20
C THR A 50 -8.46 11.96 -1.18
N ALA A 51 -8.94 12.77 -0.24
CA ALA A 51 -8.43 14.12 -0.06
C ALA A 51 -6.92 14.13 0.22
N LYS A 52 -6.40 13.20 1.03
CA LYS A 52 -4.96 13.09 1.32
C LYS A 52 -4.14 12.78 0.07
N ASP A 53 -4.66 11.93 -0.81
CA ASP A 53 -4.00 11.62 -2.07
C ASP A 53 -3.94 12.85 -2.97
N LEU A 54 -5.05 13.59 -3.10
CA LEU A 54 -5.07 14.80 -3.92
C LEU A 54 -4.24 15.93 -3.34
N GLN A 55 -4.10 16.03 -2.01
CA GLN A 55 -3.18 16.97 -1.38
C GLN A 55 -1.74 16.70 -1.81
N GLY A 56 -1.28 15.44 -1.72
CA GLY A 56 0.06 15.08 -2.15
C GLY A 56 0.24 15.19 -3.67
N LEU A 57 -0.80 14.86 -4.44
CA LEU A 57 -0.76 14.88 -5.90
C LEU A 57 -0.72 16.29 -6.49
N LEU A 58 -1.45 17.22 -5.90
CA LEU A 58 -1.66 18.57 -6.43
C LEU A 58 -1.00 19.67 -5.57
N GLU A 59 -0.34 19.29 -4.48
CA GLU A 59 0.27 20.19 -3.49
C GLU A 59 -0.69 21.28 -2.98
N VAL A 60 -1.93 20.87 -2.70
CA VAL A 60 -2.99 21.77 -2.20
C VAL A 60 -3.34 21.47 -0.75
N SER A 61 -4.01 22.42 -0.08
CA SER A 61 -4.56 22.20 1.26
C SER A 61 -5.67 21.13 1.26
N GLU A 62 -5.90 20.52 2.43
CA GLU A 62 -6.97 19.54 2.62
C GLU A 62 -8.35 20.08 2.20
N SER A 63 -8.67 21.31 2.59
CA SER A 63 -9.92 21.95 2.22
C SER A 63 -10.07 22.06 0.70
N LYS A 64 -8.99 22.41 0.00
CA LYS A 64 -8.97 22.52 -1.46
C LYS A 64 -9.10 21.16 -2.15
N ALA A 65 -8.45 20.12 -1.62
CA ALA A 65 -8.62 18.76 -2.10
C ALA A 65 -10.08 18.27 -1.96
N TYR A 66 -10.74 18.53 -0.83
CA TYR A 66 -12.17 18.22 -0.68
C TYR A 66 -13.07 19.03 -1.62
N GLN A 67 -12.72 20.28 -1.92
CA GLN A 67 -13.44 21.08 -2.93
C GLN A 67 -13.38 20.40 -4.30
N TYR A 68 -12.20 19.95 -4.74
CA TYR A 68 -12.06 19.25 -6.02
C TYR A 68 -12.82 17.92 -6.05
N ILE A 69 -12.79 17.13 -4.97
CA ILE A 69 -13.56 15.88 -4.88
C ILE A 69 -15.05 16.15 -5.01
N ARG A 70 -15.57 17.18 -4.32
CA ARG A 70 -16.98 17.56 -4.42
C ARG A 70 -17.35 17.95 -5.85
N GLN A 71 -16.56 18.82 -6.48
CA GLN A 71 -16.79 19.24 -7.85
C GLN A 71 -16.81 18.05 -8.82
N MET A 72 -15.82 17.16 -8.75
CA MET A 72 -15.75 16.00 -9.64
C MET A 72 -16.89 15.01 -9.39
N ASN A 73 -17.29 14.78 -8.15
CA ASN A 73 -18.46 13.96 -7.85
C ASN A 73 -19.76 14.61 -8.36
N GLU A 74 -19.91 15.93 -8.29
CA GLU A 74 -21.05 16.61 -8.90
C GLU A 74 -21.08 16.44 -10.43
N GLU A 75 -19.92 16.55 -11.10
CA GLU A 75 -19.79 16.30 -12.54
C GLU A 75 -20.15 14.85 -12.91
N LEU A 76 -19.64 13.87 -12.15
CA LEU A 76 -19.92 12.44 -12.37
C LEU A 76 -21.39 12.08 -12.10
N SER A 77 -21.97 12.64 -11.04
CA SER A 77 -23.38 12.45 -10.70
C SER A 77 -24.29 13.02 -11.81
N LYS A 78 -23.97 14.21 -12.34
CA LYS A 78 -24.68 14.80 -13.49
C LYS A 78 -24.60 13.94 -14.75
N LYS A 79 -23.52 13.17 -14.92
CA LYS A 79 -23.33 12.19 -16.01
C LYS A 79 -24.03 10.84 -15.73
N GLY A 80 -24.70 10.68 -14.59
CA GLY A 80 -25.43 9.46 -14.22
C GLY A 80 -24.58 8.39 -13.52
N TYR A 81 -23.35 8.71 -13.11
CA TYR A 81 -22.49 7.76 -12.39
C TYR A 81 -22.75 7.75 -10.89
N ILE A 82 -22.47 6.61 -10.26
CA ILE A 82 -22.44 6.49 -8.79
C ILE A 82 -21.19 7.20 -8.26
N THR A 83 -21.37 7.97 -7.18
CA THR A 83 -20.30 8.74 -6.55
C THR A 83 -20.21 8.42 -5.07
N VAL A 84 -19.02 8.59 -4.50
CA VAL A 84 -18.75 8.29 -3.09
C VAL A 84 -18.18 9.54 -2.43
N ARG A 85 -18.81 10.01 -1.36
CA ARG A 85 -18.34 11.19 -0.61
C ARG A 85 -16.89 10.99 -0.17
N GLY A 86 -16.06 12.02 -0.41
CA GLY A 86 -14.65 12.03 0.00
C GLY A 86 -13.72 11.17 -0.87
N LYS A 87 -14.25 10.53 -1.92
CA LYS A 87 -13.47 9.75 -2.89
C LYS A 87 -13.79 10.18 -4.31
N VAL A 88 -12.86 9.95 -5.23
CA VAL A 88 -13.03 10.19 -6.67
C VAL A 88 -12.24 9.15 -7.47
N PRO A 89 -12.74 8.63 -8.60
CA PRO A 89 -11.99 7.70 -9.44
C PRO A 89 -10.67 8.28 -9.96
N VAL A 90 -9.58 7.51 -9.89
CA VAL A 90 -8.25 7.93 -10.38
C VAL A 90 -8.29 8.33 -11.84
N ALA A 91 -8.98 7.54 -12.67
CA ALA A 91 -9.13 7.82 -14.10
C ALA A 91 -9.77 9.20 -14.36
N TYR A 92 -10.78 9.57 -13.57
CA TYR A 92 -11.47 10.85 -13.74
C TYR A 92 -10.61 12.03 -13.30
N VAL A 93 -9.80 11.86 -12.24
CA VAL A 93 -8.81 12.87 -11.83
C VAL A 93 -7.76 13.09 -12.92
N GLN A 94 -7.23 12.01 -13.50
CA GLN A 94 -6.23 12.07 -14.57
C GLN A 94 -6.79 12.75 -15.83
N GLU A 95 -8.04 12.47 -16.19
CA GLU A 95 -8.74 13.17 -17.27
C GLU A 95 -8.88 14.67 -16.95
N ARG A 96 -9.30 15.02 -15.73
CA ARG A 96 -9.64 16.40 -15.36
C ARG A 96 -8.43 17.32 -15.19
N PHE A 97 -7.31 16.77 -14.72
CA PHE A 97 -6.07 17.51 -14.47
C PHE A 97 -5.00 17.28 -15.56
N PHE A 98 -5.36 16.69 -16.70
CA PHE A 98 -4.46 16.41 -17.84
C PHE A 98 -3.23 15.57 -17.48
N GLY A 99 -3.44 14.28 -17.22
CA GLY A 99 -2.35 13.30 -17.14
C GLY A 99 -1.49 13.40 -15.89
N VAL A 100 -1.94 14.11 -14.86
CA VAL A 100 -1.32 14.10 -13.53
C VAL A 100 -1.28 12.66 -13.01
N LYS A 101 -0.09 12.07 -13.04
CA LYS A 101 0.19 10.77 -12.43
C LYS A 101 0.71 11.05 -11.02
N ALA A 102 0.23 10.29 -10.03
CA ALA A 102 0.92 10.24 -8.75
C ALA A 102 2.39 9.93 -9.04
N GLY A 103 3.29 10.76 -8.52
CA GLY A 103 4.73 10.67 -8.74
C GLY A 103 5.15 9.20 -8.71
N VAL A 104 5.65 8.73 -9.84
CA VAL A 104 6.37 7.46 -9.92
C VAL A 104 7.77 7.82 -9.45
N ASP A 105 8.03 7.59 -8.17
CA ASP A 105 9.38 7.26 -7.72
C ASP A 105 9.59 5.74 -7.93
#